data_AF-A0A9C8SYK3-F1
#
_entry.id   AF-A0A9C8SYK3-F1
#
_cell.length_a   1.000
_cell.length_b   1.000
_cell.length_c   1.000
_cell.angle_alpha   90.00
_cell.angle_beta   90.00
_cell.angle_gamma   90.00
#
_symmetry.space_group_name_H-M   'P 1'
#
loop_
_entity.id
_entity.type
_entity.pdbx_description
1 polymer ?
#
loop_
_entity_poly.entity_id
_entity_poly.type
_entity_poly.pdbx_seq_one_letter_code
_entity_poly.pdbx_strand_id
1 'polypeptide(L)'
;MSQEEVRFLPYEEALRIVAAIQEEEDVKRPNHRILTVYNHDDKEICWFDFDEVLRDAAPASKEEEKDVVANYIMHRIPEWALDI
;
A
#
# COMPACT_ATOMS: atom_id res chain seq x y z
N MET A 1 15.73 14.11 -15.31
CA MET A 1 14.62 13.13 -15.37
C MET A 1 13.51 13.74 -14.55
N SER A 2 12.41 14.09 -15.20
CA SER A 2 11.25 14.74 -14.57
C SER A 2 10.81 13.89 -13.37
N GLN A 3 10.82 14.47 -12.17
CA GLN A 3 10.14 13.88 -11.03
C GLN A 3 8.67 13.88 -11.40
N GLU A 4 8.18 12.77 -11.95
CA GLU A 4 6.75 12.56 -12.11
C GLU A 4 6.17 12.66 -10.71
N GLU A 5 5.42 13.73 -10.45
CA GLU A 5 4.70 13.88 -9.19
C GLU A 5 3.77 12.68 -9.09
N VAL A 6 4.09 11.74 -8.20
CA VAL A 6 3.25 10.57 -7.96
C VAL A 6 1.94 11.11 -7.39
N ARG A 7 0.91 11.06 -8.23
CA ARG A 7 -0.44 11.39 -7.83
C ARG A 7 -1.10 10.16 -7.24
N PHE A 8 -1.92 10.41 -6.23
CA PHE A 8 -2.64 9.37 -5.50
C PHE A 8 -4.13 9.48 -5.79
N LEU A 9 -4.77 8.32 -5.86
CA LEU A 9 -6.21 8.21 -6.02
C LEU A 9 -6.93 8.75 -4.78
N PRO A 10 -8.13 9.32 -4.97
CA PRO A 10 -9.05 9.52 -3.86
C PRO A 10 -9.33 8.20 -3.14
N TYR A 11 -9.51 8.26 -1.83
CA TYR A 11 -9.80 7.09 -0.99
C TYR A 11 -11.00 6.26 -1.50
N GLU A 12 -12.04 6.92 -2.02
CA GLU A 12 -13.21 6.23 -2.59
C GLU A 12 -12.89 5.42 -3.84
N GLU A 13 -11.93 5.86 -4.65
CA GLU A 13 -11.50 5.12 -5.84
C GLU A 13 -10.58 3.97 -5.45
N ALA A 14 -9.64 4.22 -4.52
CA ALA A 14 -8.83 3.17 -3.93
C ALA A 14 -9.69 2.02 -3.38
N LEU A 15 -10.78 2.34 -2.67
CA LEU A 15 -11.74 1.34 -2.15
C LEU A 15 -12.42 0.48 -3.21
N ARG A 16 -12.57 0.99 -4.45
CA ARG A 16 -13.22 0.24 -5.54
C ARG A 16 -12.27 -0.70 -6.26
N ILE A 17 -10.96 -0.44 -6.17
CA ILE A 17 -9.95 -1.22 -6.89
C ILE A 17 -9.20 -2.18 -5.97
N VAL A 18 -8.91 -1.75 -4.75
CA VAL A 18 -8.15 -2.54 -3.77
C VAL A 18 -9.07 -3.62 -3.20
N ALA A 19 -8.72 -4.87 -3.46
CA ALA A 19 -9.41 -6.02 -2.88
C ALA A 19 -8.74 -6.50 -1.60
N ALA A 20 -7.41 -6.48 -1.56
CA ALA A 20 -6.64 -6.96 -0.41
C ALA A 20 -5.30 -6.22 -0.30
N ILE A 21 -4.85 -6.06 0.94
CA ILE A 21 -3.48 -5.67 1.27
C ILE A 21 -2.90 -6.85 2.05
N GLN A 22 -1.86 -7.48 1.51
CA GLN A 22 -1.20 -8.62 2.12
C GLN A 22 0.20 -8.24 2.56
N GLU A 23 0.60 -8.79 3.69
CA GLU A 23 1.96 -8.65 4.19
C GLU A 23 2.79 -9.85 3.73
N GLU A 24 3.85 -9.57 3.00
CA GLU A 24 4.69 -10.56 2.36
C GLU A 24 6.18 -10.27 2.63
N GLU A 25 7.03 -11.28 2.47
CA GLU A 25 8.48 -11.09 2.51
C GLU A 25 8.98 -10.63 1.14
N ASP A 26 9.81 -9.59 1.12
CA ASP A 26 10.47 -9.13 -0.10
C ASP A 26 11.40 -10.23 -0.64
N VAL A 27 11.05 -10.74 -1.82
CA VAL A 27 11.80 -11.79 -2.54
C VAL A 27 13.27 -11.40 -2.76
N LYS A 28 13.58 -10.11 -2.84
CA LYS A 28 14.95 -9.59 -3.06
C LYS A 28 15.69 -9.28 -1.77
N ARG A 29 14.99 -9.08 -0.65
CA ARG A 29 15.57 -8.66 0.63
C ARG A 29 15.11 -9.58 1.76
N PRO A 30 15.92 -10.58 2.16
CA PRO A 30 15.54 -11.48 3.23
C PRO A 30 15.34 -10.74 4.55
N ASN A 31 14.30 -11.12 5.30
CA ASN A 31 13.80 -10.46 6.53
C ASN A 31 13.26 -9.04 6.33
N HIS A 32 12.92 -8.65 5.10
CA HIS A 32 12.25 -7.38 4.83
C HIS A 32 10.79 -7.64 4.47
N ARG A 33 9.87 -6.94 5.13
CA ARG A 33 8.42 -7.09 4.92
C ARG A 33 7.93 -5.99 3.99
N ILE A 34 7.07 -6.38 3.06
CA ILE A 34 6.38 -5.48 2.17
C ILE A 34 4.87 -5.69 2.29
N LEU A 35 4.12 -4.65 1.97
CA LEU A 35 2.68 -4.65 1.93
C LEU A 35 2.27 -4.61 0.46
N THR A 36 1.90 -5.77 -0.07
CA THR A 36 1.49 -5.97 -1.46
C THR A 36 -0.01 -5.70 -1.57
N VAL A 37 -0.39 -4.81 -2.49
CA VAL A 37 -1.77 -4.43 -2.74
C VAL A 37 -2.27 -5.16 -3.98
N TYR A 38 -3.40 -5.84 -3.84
CA TYR A 38 -4.04 -6.62 -4.89
C TYR A 38 -5.38 -6.02 -5.29
N ASN A 39 -5.71 -6.12 -6.58
CA ASN A 39 -7.03 -5.76 -7.08
C ASN A 39 -8.04 -6.92 -7.00
N HIS A 40 -9.28 -6.67 -7.42
CA HIS A 40 -10.34 -7.68 -7.43
C HIS A 40 -10.12 -8.86 -8.40
N ASP A 41 -9.17 -8.73 -9.33
CA ASP A 41 -8.75 -9.79 -10.25
C ASP A 41 -7.52 -10.57 -9.73
N ASP A 42 -7.19 -10.42 -8.44
CA ASP A 42 -6.03 -11.06 -7.78
C ASP A 42 -4.68 -10.67 -8.41
N LYS A 43 -4.62 -9.49 -9.05
CA LYS A 43 -3.38 -8.92 -9.58
C LYS A 43 -2.75 -7.95 -8.60
N GLU A 44 -1.44 -8.07 -8.42
CA GLU A 44 -0.63 -7.05 -7.74
C GLU A 44 -0.69 -5.73 -8.52
N ILE A 45 -1.09 -4.66 -7.83
CA ILE A 45 -1.17 -3.31 -8.42
C ILE A 45 -0.10 -2.37 -7.87
N CYS A 46 0.33 -2.53 -6.62
CA CYS A 46 1.45 -1.78 -6.04
C CYS A 46 1.93 -2.44 -4.74
N TRP A 47 3.08 -1.99 -4.25
CA TRP A 47 3.70 -2.47 -3.01
C TRP A 47 4.21 -1.30 -2.18
N PHE A 48 4.23 -1.47 -0.86
CA PHE A 48 4.78 -0.51 0.08
C PHE A 48 5.77 -1.20 1.02
N ASP A 49 6.80 -0.47 1.44
CA ASP A 49 7.72 -0.93 2.47
C ASP A 49 7.02 -0.89 3.84
N PHE A 50 7.02 -2.02 4.55
CA PHE A 50 6.31 -2.13 5.82
C PHE A 50 6.89 -1.20 6.89
N ASP A 51 8.22 -1.06 6.95
CA ASP A 51 8.90 -0.25 7.95
C ASP A 51 8.72 1.25 7.68
N GLU A 52 8.67 1.65 6.40
CA GLU A 52 8.34 3.03 6.02
C GLU A 52 6.90 3.37 6.34
N VAL A 53 5.94 2.50 6.00
CA VAL A 53 4.52 2.73 6.29
C VAL A 53 4.29 2.82 7.79
N LEU A 54 4.86 1.93 8.60
CA LEU A 54 4.75 2.02 10.06
C LEU A 54 5.30 3.32 10.63
N ARG A 55 6.46 3.77 10.11
CA ARG A 55 7.10 5.00 10.56
C ARG A 55 6.25 6.24 10.25
N ASP A 56 5.67 6.29 9.06
CA ASP A 56 4.88 7.43 8.60
C ASP A 56 3.46 7.42 9.17
N ALA A 57 2.82 6.26 9.24
CA ALA A 57 1.47 6.10 9.78
C ALA A 57 1.45 6.27 11.32
N ALA A 58 2.57 5.96 11.98
CA ALA A 58 2.80 6.15 13.41
C ALA A 58 1.62 5.69 14.30
N PRO A 59 1.19 4.41 14.22
CA PRO A 59 0.12 3.89 15.06
C PRO A 59 0.52 4.00 16.55
N ALA A 60 -0.42 4.36 17.42
CA ALA A 60 -0.14 4.51 18.85
C ALA A 60 -0.13 3.17 19.61
N SER A 61 -0.65 2.09 19.01
CA SER A 61 -0.69 0.74 19.57
C SER A 61 -0.67 -0.35 18.49
N LYS A 62 -0.33 -1.59 18.89
CA LYS A 62 -0.39 -2.76 18.00
C LYS A 62 -1.81 -3.16 17.61
N GLU A 63 -2.79 -2.80 18.42
CA GLU A 63 -4.19 -3.15 18.18
C GLU A 63 -4.76 -2.35 17.01
N GLU A 64 -4.36 -1.09 16.85
CA GLU A 64 -4.78 -0.23 15.72
C GLU A 64 -3.80 -0.27 14.54
N GLU A 65 -2.61 -0.86 14.71
CA GLU A 65 -1.55 -0.91 13.69
C GLU A 65 -2.10 -1.33 12.32
N LYS A 66 -2.86 -2.43 12.28
CA LYS A 66 -3.42 -2.95 11.03
C LYS A 66 -4.36 -1.96 10.34
N ASP A 67 -5.25 -1.32 11.10
CA ASP A 67 -6.25 -0.40 10.56
C ASP A 67 -5.61 0.93 10.12
N VAL A 68 -4.66 1.44 10.90
CA VAL A 68 -3.91 2.67 10.59
C VAL A 68 -3.05 2.46 9.35
N VAL A 69 -2.32 1.34 9.27
CA VAL A 69 -1.49 0.96 8.11
C VAL A 69 -2.34 0.80 6.86
N ALA A 70 -3.45 0.05 6.94
CA ALA A 70 -4.37 -0.12 5.82
C ALA A 70 -4.92 1.24 5.36
N ASN A 71 -5.41 2.06 6.28
CA ASN A 71 -5.94 3.38 5.96
C ASN A 71 -4.89 4.30 5.30
N TYR A 72 -3.65 4.28 5.80
CA TYR A 72 -2.54 5.03 5.22
C TYR A 72 -2.26 4.60 3.77
N ILE A 73 -2.23 3.29 3.51
CA ILE A 73 -2.00 2.75 2.16
C ILE A 73 -3.13 3.17 1.22
N MET A 74 -4.38 3.10 1.66
CA MET A 74 -5.55 3.48 0.87
C MET A 74 -5.53 4.97 0.45
N HIS A 75 -4.87 5.84 1.22
CA HIS A 75 -4.68 7.25 0.87
C HIS A 75 -3.45 7.50 -0.03
N ARG A 76 -2.66 6.47 -0.30
CA ARG A 76 -1.42 6.54 -1.09
C ARG A 76 -1.41 5.56 -2.26
N ILE A 77 -2.57 5.02 -2.65
CA ILE A 77 -2.66 4.22 -3.87
C ILE A 77 -2.40 5.14 -5.06
N PRO A 78 -1.42 4.83 -5.91
CA PRO A 78 -1.06 5.71 -7.02
C PRO A 78 -2.08 5.63 -8.16
N GLU A 79 -2.21 6.70 -8.93
CA GLU A 79 -3.18 6.75 -10.06
C GLU A 79 -2.92 5.66 -11.12
N TRP A 80 -1.66 5.28 -11.36
CA TRP A 80 -1.29 4.24 -12.33
C TRP A 80 -1.75 2.83 -11.93
N ALA A 81 -2.23 2.62 -10.70
CA ALA A 81 -2.84 1.36 -10.29
C ALA A 81 -4.14 1.05 -11.05
N LEU A 82 -4.76 2.06 -11.69
CA LEU A 82 -5.93 1.89 -12.55
C LEU A 82 -5.61 1.24 -13.91
N ASP A 83 -4.35 1.24 -14.33
CA ASP A 83 -3.94 0.81 -15.68
C ASP A 83 -3.54 -0.68 -15.78
N ILE A 84 -3.71 -1.48 -14.71
CA ILE A 84 -3.22 -2.88 -14.57
C ILE A 84 -4.28 -3.97 -14.86
#